data_AF-A0A5B7WRM0-F1
#
_entry.id   AF-A0A5B7WRM0-F1
#
_cell.length_a   1.000
_cell.length_b   1.000
_cell.length_c   1.000
_cell.angle_alpha   90.00
_cell.angle_beta   90.00
_cell.angle_gamma   90.00
#
_symmetry.space_group_name_H-M   'P 1'
#
loop_
_entity.id
_entity.type
_entity.pdbx_description
1 polymer ?
#
loop_
_entity_poly.entity_id
_entity_poly.type
_entity_poly.pdbx_seq_one_letter_code
_entity_poly.pdbx_strand_id
1 'polypeptide(L)'
;MTKTNRKLLLALVLLGLLLLLIFLPEVVLLLALLGVVLGAIAIFVGRIPWVARSNRKMAAKGTGILAGLVIVAAGIIGIQNPVPAPEPNAAPAVQQNDSASPEPAVATESSTPTPAPVLDDYVGDLCDGDDLVMEQGHEQLYCDKDANGALVWVTANEHEKLLLAEKKAADEAKVKKAAEAEAKKAAEAKKAAEEKAEQEKAALEKAKKEKAAAAKAAQEKAAAEKAAAQKKAKQEAEKKKVRKPASTPKPAAPKPAPNTSRYFKNCTEARNAGAAPVYRGEPGYGKHLDRDGDGVGCE
;
A
#
# COMPACT_ATOMS: atom_id res chain seq x y z
N MET A 1 19.65 -26.46 -40.01
CA MET A 1 18.24 -26.17 -39.65
C MET A 1 17.54 -25.58 -40.86
N THR A 2 16.56 -26.29 -41.44
CA THR A 2 15.78 -25.83 -42.59
C THR A 2 14.96 -24.58 -42.21
N LYS A 3 14.65 -23.73 -43.19
CA LYS A 3 13.90 -22.47 -43.01
C LYS A 3 12.55 -22.69 -42.29
N THR A 4 11.93 -23.85 -42.50
CA THR A 4 10.70 -24.30 -41.84
C THR A 4 10.90 -24.53 -40.33
N ASN A 5 12.02 -25.13 -39.93
CA ASN A 5 12.31 -25.39 -38.51
C ASN A 5 12.56 -24.09 -37.74
N ARG A 6 13.12 -23.05 -38.38
CA ARG A 6 13.27 -21.72 -37.75
C ARG A 6 11.92 -21.03 -37.53
N LYS A 7 10.98 -21.13 -38.47
CA LYS A 7 9.62 -20.58 -38.33
C LYS A 7 8.83 -21.30 -37.23
N LEU A 8 8.92 -22.63 -37.17
CA LEU A 8 8.28 -23.41 -36.11
C LEU A 8 8.83 -23.06 -34.72
N LEU A 9 10.15 -22.91 -34.60
CA LEU A 9 10.80 -22.57 -33.34
C LEU A 9 10.44 -21.14 -32.89
N LEU A 10 10.37 -20.17 -33.82
CA LEU A 10 9.86 -18.83 -33.51
C LEU A 10 8.40 -18.84 -33.09
N ALA A 11 7.54 -19.62 -33.74
CA ALA A 11 6.13 -19.75 -33.37
C ALA A 11 5.96 -20.33 -31.96
N LEU A 12 6.73 -21.36 -31.60
CA LEU A 12 6.71 -21.94 -30.25
C LEU A 12 7.24 -20.98 -29.18
N VAL A 13 8.27 -20.19 -29.50
CA VAL A 13 8.79 -19.16 -28.58
C VAL A 13 7.76 -18.04 -28.37
N LEU A 14 7.10 -17.58 -29.43
CA LEU A 14 6.04 -16.57 -29.34
C LEU A 14 4.82 -17.09 -28.57
N LEU A 15 4.41 -18.34 -28.80
CA LEU A 15 3.35 -18.98 -28.05
C LEU A 15 3.71 -19.13 -26.57
N GLY A 16 4.95 -19.55 -26.26
CA GLY A 16 5.44 -19.63 -24.89
C GLY A 16 5.48 -18.26 -24.20
N LEU A 17 5.86 -17.20 -24.92
CA LEU A 17 5.90 -15.84 -24.39
C LEU A 17 4.47 -15.29 -24.18
N LEU A 18 3.54 -15.58 -25.08
CA LEU A 18 2.11 -15.24 -24.93
C LEU A 18 1.51 -15.95 -23.70
N LEU A 19 1.74 -17.25 -23.56
CA LEU A 19 1.28 -18.01 -22.39
C LEU A 19 1.93 -17.49 -21.11
N LEU A 20 3.22 -17.16 -21.14
CA LEU A 20 3.89 -16.53 -20.01
C LEU A 20 3.24 -15.19 -19.67
N LEU A 21 2.92 -14.33 -20.62
CA LEU A 21 2.23 -13.06 -20.35
C LEU A 21 0.82 -13.23 -19.77
N ILE A 22 0.12 -14.30 -20.14
CA ILE A 22 -1.23 -14.61 -19.62
C ILE A 22 -1.17 -15.21 -18.21
N PHE A 23 -0.29 -16.19 -17.99
CA PHE A 23 -0.23 -16.95 -16.73
C PHE A 23 0.67 -16.31 -15.67
N LEU A 24 1.67 -15.52 -16.05
CA LEU A 24 2.55 -14.83 -15.09
C LEU A 24 1.81 -13.90 -14.12
N PRO A 25 0.85 -13.03 -14.54
CA PRO A 25 0.12 -12.20 -13.59
C PRO A 25 -0.71 -13.04 -12.60
N GLU A 26 -1.29 -14.13 -13.07
CA GLU A 26 -2.08 -15.06 -12.25
C GLU A 26 -1.19 -15.81 -11.24
N VAL A 27 -0.03 -16.30 -11.67
CA VAL A 27 0.96 -16.95 -10.79
C VAL A 27 1.50 -15.96 -9.76
N VAL A 28 1.80 -14.72 -10.15
CA VAL A 28 2.25 -13.67 -9.22
C VAL A 28 1.15 -13.32 -8.20
N LEU A 29 -0.11 -13.24 -8.63
CA LEU A 29 -1.26 -13.03 -7.74
C LEU A 29 -1.40 -14.18 -6.73
N LEU A 30 -1.32 -15.43 -7.19
CA LEU A 30 -1.40 -16.61 -6.31
C LEU A 30 -0.25 -16.64 -5.30
N LEU A 31 0.98 -16.33 -5.71
CA LEU A 31 2.13 -16.25 -4.80
C LEU A 31 1.99 -15.09 -3.80
N ALA A 32 1.44 -13.96 -4.22
CA ALA A 32 1.15 -12.84 -3.32
C ALA A 32 0.08 -13.20 -2.27
N LEU A 33 -1.01 -13.85 -2.69
CA LEU A 33 -2.06 -14.35 -1.79
C LEU A 33 -1.51 -15.39 -0.80
N LEU A 34 -0.69 -16.32 -1.28
CA LEU A 34 -0.01 -17.29 -0.41
C LEU A 34 0.85 -16.57 0.65
N GLY A 35 1.60 -15.54 0.24
CA GLY A 35 2.40 -14.73 1.16
C GLY A 35 1.55 -13.99 2.21
N VAL A 36 0.40 -13.45 1.82
CA VAL A 36 -0.55 -12.79 2.73
C VAL A 36 -1.15 -13.80 3.72
N VAL A 37 -1.57 -14.98 3.25
CA VAL A 37 -2.11 -16.04 4.12
C VAL A 37 -1.06 -16.53 5.11
N LEU A 38 0.17 -16.79 4.65
CA LEU A 38 1.28 -17.16 5.54
C LEU A 38 1.61 -16.06 6.56
N GLY A 39 1.56 -14.79 6.15
CA GLY A 39 1.72 -13.64 7.03
C GLY A 39 0.60 -13.55 8.09
N ALA A 40 -0.66 -13.75 7.68
CA ALA A 40 -1.81 -13.75 8.56
C ALA A 40 -1.74 -14.91 9.58
N ILE A 41 -1.38 -16.12 9.13
CA ILE A 41 -1.15 -17.29 9.99
C ILE A 41 -0.04 -16.98 11.01
N ALA A 42 1.07 -16.37 10.59
CA ALA A 42 2.17 -16.02 11.49
C ALA A 42 1.76 -14.97 12.57
N ILE A 43 0.81 -14.09 12.26
CA ILE A 43 0.25 -13.12 13.20
C ILE A 43 -0.73 -13.81 14.17
N PHE A 44 -1.59 -14.69 13.66
CA PHE A 44 -2.66 -15.32 14.44
C PHE A 44 -2.18 -16.45 15.35
N VAL A 45 -1.18 -17.22 14.92
CA VAL A 45 -0.65 -18.36 15.68
C VAL A 45 0.38 -17.92 16.74
N GLY A 46 0.75 -16.63 16.79
CA GLY A 46 1.62 -16.11 17.83
C GLY A 46 3.03 -16.70 17.77
N ARG A 47 3.90 -16.05 16.99
CA ARG A 47 5.37 -16.22 17.04
C ARG A 47 5.87 -17.66 16.94
N ILE A 48 6.03 -18.12 15.71
CA ILE A 48 6.77 -19.34 15.36
C ILE A 48 8.18 -19.28 16.01
N PRO A 49 8.51 -20.19 16.95
CA PRO A 49 9.71 -20.09 17.77
C PRO A 49 11.02 -20.34 17.01
N TRP A 50 10.98 -20.84 15.78
CA TRP A 50 12.16 -21.16 14.98
C TRP A 50 12.60 -20.07 13.99
N VAL A 51 11.86 -18.97 13.87
CA VAL A 51 12.30 -17.82 13.06
C VAL A 51 13.24 -16.94 13.91
N ALA A 52 14.48 -17.42 13.99
CA ALA A 52 15.59 -16.76 14.64
C ALA A 52 15.90 -15.41 13.96
N ARG A 53 15.61 -14.34 14.69
CA ARG A 53 16.27 -13.02 14.72
C ARG A 53 17.26 -12.71 13.58
N SER A 54 16.74 -12.40 12.39
CA SER A 54 17.45 -11.56 11.41
C SER A 54 16.65 -10.28 11.15
N ASN A 55 17.18 -9.17 11.68
CA ASN A 55 16.89 -7.77 11.39
C ASN A 55 15.45 -7.36 10.99
N ARG A 56 14.63 -7.11 12.03
CA ARG A 56 13.29 -6.48 11.97
C ARG A 56 13.21 -5.12 11.26
N LYS A 57 14.34 -4.49 10.94
CA LYS A 57 14.38 -3.17 10.27
C LYS A 57 14.27 -3.25 8.74
N MET A 58 14.41 -4.43 8.13
CA MET A 58 14.37 -4.57 6.67
C MET A 58 13.06 -5.15 6.11
N ALA A 59 12.26 -5.86 6.91
CA ALA A 59 11.00 -6.46 6.45
C ALA A 59 9.86 -5.43 6.26
N ALA A 60 9.90 -4.28 6.96
CA ALA A 60 8.86 -3.26 6.86
C ALA A 60 8.97 -2.35 5.62
N LYS A 61 10.08 -2.39 4.88
CA LYS A 61 10.28 -1.57 3.68
C LYS A 61 9.96 -2.29 2.36
N GLY A 62 9.83 -3.61 2.37
CA GLY A 62 9.61 -4.42 1.15
C GLY A 62 8.15 -4.61 0.75
N THR A 63 7.23 -4.63 1.71
CA THR A 63 5.81 -4.97 1.46
C THR A 63 4.96 -3.81 0.97
N GLY A 64 5.36 -2.56 1.20
CA GLY A 64 4.61 -1.38 0.74
C GLY A 64 4.72 -1.11 -0.77
N ILE A 65 5.82 -1.51 -1.41
CA ILE A 65 6.08 -1.21 -2.82
C ILE A 65 5.32 -2.16 -3.75
N LEU A 66 5.12 -3.42 -3.35
CA LEU A 66 4.34 -4.39 -4.15
C LEU A 66 2.82 -4.14 -4.04
N ALA A 67 2.31 -3.74 -2.87
CA ALA A 67 0.88 -3.48 -2.67
C ALA A 67 0.39 -2.24 -3.44
N GLY A 68 1.24 -1.22 -3.62
CA GLY A 68 0.90 -0.01 -4.38
C GLY A 68 0.75 -0.23 -5.89
N LEU A 69 1.47 -1.21 -6.45
CA LEU A 69 1.46 -1.46 -7.90
C LEU A 69 0.23 -2.26 -8.35
N VAL A 70 -0.37 -3.07 -7.46
CA VAL A 70 -1.58 -3.85 -7.74
C VAL A 70 -2.85 -2.97 -7.78
N ILE A 71 -2.90 -1.88 -7.01
CA ILE A 71 -4.07 -0.98 -6.96
C ILE A 71 -4.18 -0.13 -8.24
N VAL A 72 -3.06 0.23 -8.87
CA VAL A 72 -3.07 1.02 -10.12
C VAL A 72 -3.51 0.17 -11.33
N ALA A 73 -3.27 -1.14 -11.30
CA ALA A 73 -3.68 -2.05 -12.39
C ALA A 73 -5.18 -2.41 -12.35
N ALA A 74 -5.83 -2.39 -11.18
CA ALA A 74 -7.27 -2.68 -11.05
C ALA A 74 -8.19 -1.52 -11.49
N GLY A 75 -7.64 -0.30 -11.65
CA GLY A 75 -8.42 0.90 -12.00
C GLY A 75 -8.74 1.10 -13.49
N ILE A 76 -8.21 0.26 -14.39
CA ILE A 76 -8.31 0.48 -15.85
C ILE A 76 -9.35 -0.43 -16.54
N ILE A 77 -9.90 -1.45 -15.87
CA ILE A 77 -10.80 -2.47 -16.50
C ILE A 77 -12.30 -2.21 -16.18
N GLY A 78 -12.65 -1.10 -15.53
CA GLY A 78 -14.01 -0.84 -15.06
C GLY A 78 -15.00 -0.17 -16.03
N ILE A 79 -14.62 0.16 -17.27
CA ILE A 79 -15.47 0.97 -18.15
C ILE A 79 -15.61 0.33 -19.54
N GLN A 80 -16.35 -0.78 -19.64
CA GLN A 80 -17.01 -1.18 -20.88
C GLN A 80 -18.01 -2.30 -20.62
N ASN A 81 -19.26 -1.93 -20.34
CA ASN A 81 -20.43 -2.73 -20.68
C ASN A 81 -21.60 -1.77 -20.88
N PRO A 82 -21.96 -1.42 -22.13
CA PRO A 82 -23.17 -0.65 -22.40
C PRO A 82 -24.41 -1.53 -22.21
N VAL A 83 -25.37 -0.99 -21.45
CA VAL A 83 -26.72 -1.56 -21.26
C VAL A 83 -27.48 -1.46 -22.59
N PRO A 84 -28.08 -2.55 -23.11
CA PRO A 84 -28.95 -2.45 -24.27
C PRO A 84 -30.28 -1.77 -23.89
N ALA A 85 -30.65 -0.77 -24.68
CA ALA A 85 -31.91 -0.04 -24.57
C ALA A 85 -33.12 -0.92 -24.96
N PRO A 86 -34.31 -0.71 -24.36
CA PRO A 86 -35.53 -1.36 -24.83
C PRO A 86 -36.08 -0.67 -26.08
N GLU A 87 -36.23 -1.41 -27.17
CA GLU A 87 -36.92 -0.98 -28.39
C GLU A 87 -38.46 -1.01 -28.22
N PRO A 88 -39.20 -0.19 -29.00
CA PRO A 88 -40.61 0.09 -28.78
C PRO A 88 -41.57 -0.84 -29.53
N ASN A 89 -42.68 -1.17 -28.86
CA ASN A 89 -44.03 -1.44 -29.38
C ASN A 89 -44.16 -2.19 -30.73
N ALA A 90 -44.34 -3.51 -30.64
CA ALA A 90 -45.05 -4.29 -31.65
C ALA A 90 -46.48 -4.57 -31.17
N ALA A 91 -47.45 -3.99 -31.87
CA ALA A 91 -48.86 -4.37 -31.75
C ALA A 91 -49.10 -5.78 -32.34
N PRO A 92 -50.06 -6.53 -31.79
CA PRO A 92 -50.92 -7.38 -32.60
C PRO A 92 -52.37 -6.87 -32.46
N ALA A 93 -52.98 -6.43 -33.56
CA ALA A 93 -53.78 -7.28 -34.44
C ALA A 93 -55.14 -7.63 -33.82
N VAL A 94 -56.12 -6.82 -34.22
CA VAL A 94 -57.56 -7.07 -34.15
C VAL A 94 -57.85 -8.48 -34.65
N GLN A 95 -58.52 -9.30 -33.84
CA GLN A 95 -59.31 -10.42 -34.35
C GLN A 95 -60.76 -10.22 -33.93
N GLN A 96 -61.56 -9.86 -34.92
CA GLN A 96 -63.00 -10.05 -34.95
C GLN A 96 -63.28 -11.56 -34.83
N ASN A 97 -64.16 -11.93 -33.90
CA ASN A 97 -64.90 -13.18 -34.00
C ASN A 97 -66.39 -12.83 -34.01
N ASP A 98 -66.92 -12.71 -35.22
CA ASP A 98 -68.33 -12.96 -35.49
C ASP A 98 -68.63 -14.42 -35.17
N SER A 99 -69.66 -14.65 -34.36
CA SER A 99 -70.37 -15.92 -34.35
C SER A 99 -71.84 -15.66 -34.06
N ALA A 100 -72.59 -15.59 -35.15
CA ALA A 100 -74.04 -15.71 -35.17
C ALA A 100 -74.41 -17.20 -35.28
N SER A 101 -75.30 -17.68 -34.41
CA SER A 101 -76.31 -18.69 -34.74
C SER A 101 -77.40 -18.79 -33.66
N PRO A 102 -78.61 -19.27 -34.01
CA PRO A 102 -79.85 -18.66 -33.53
C PRO A 102 -80.73 -19.56 -32.63
N GLU A 103 -81.69 -18.86 -31.98
CA GLU A 103 -83.05 -19.31 -31.59
C GLU A 103 -83.26 -20.33 -30.44
N PRO A 104 -84.48 -20.47 -29.85
CA PRO A 104 -85.62 -19.53 -29.75
C PRO A 104 -86.31 -19.47 -28.37
N ALA A 105 -87.20 -18.47 -28.23
CA ALA A 105 -88.44 -18.41 -27.42
C ALA A 105 -88.36 -18.52 -25.89
N VAL A 106 -89.02 -17.59 -25.17
CA VAL A 106 -90.38 -17.76 -24.59
C VAL A 106 -90.88 -16.42 -24.01
N ALA A 107 -92.19 -16.28 -24.08
CA ALA A 107 -93.11 -15.23 -23.66
C ALA A 107 -92.83 -14.41 -22.38
N THR A 108 -93.22 -13.14 -22.49
CA THR A 108 -94.08 -12.35 -21.59
C THR A 108 -94.10 -12.73 -20.11
N GLU A 109 -93.67 -11.80 -19.24
CA GLU A 109 -94.60 -11.14 -18.33
C GLU A 109 -94.04 -9.83 -17.76
N SER A 110 -94.93 -8.87 -17.65
CA SER A 110 -94.74 -7.51 -17.18
C SER A 110 -94.73 -7.50 -15.66
N SER A 111 -93.58 -7.22 -15.06
CA SER A 111 -93.49 -6.69 -13.71
C SER A 111 -92.49 -5.55 -13.72
N THR A 112 -92.97 -4.33 -13.52
CA THR A 112 -92.18 -3.11 -13.32
C THR A 112 -91.11 -3.35 -12.26
N PRO A 113 -89.80 -3.35 -12.58
CA PRO A 113 -88.79 -3.11 -11.57
C PRO A 113 -88.64 -1.60 -11.44
N THR A 114 -88.69 -1.09 -10.21
CA THR A 114 -87.95 0.14 -9.89
C THR A 114 -86.54 -0.07 -10.41
N PRO A 115 -86.00 0.76 -11.32
CA PRO A 115 -84.64 0.57 -11.79
C PRO A 115 -83.74 0.62 -10.57
N ALA A 116 -83.04 -0.49 -10.28
CA ALA A 116 -81.90 -0.41 -9.38
C ALA A 116 -80.97 0.67 -9.98
N PRO A 117 -80.54 1.66 -9.19
CA PRO A 117 -79.62 2.68 -9.69
C PRO A 117 -78.42 1.98 -10.31
N VAL A 118 -78.09 2.40 -11.54
CA VAL A 118 -76.95 1.85 -12.29
C VAL A 118 -75.70 2.26 -11.52
N LEU A 119 -74.69 1.40 -11.52
CA LEU A 119 -73.49 1.59 -10.70
C LEU A 119 -72.80 2.95 -10.95
N ASP A 120 -72.91 3.50 -12.18
CA ASP A 120 -72.46 4.86 -12.54
C ASP A 120 -73.03 5.98 -11.67
N ASP A 121 -74.23 5.82 -11.09
CA ASP A 121 -74.88 6.83 -10.24
C ASP A 121 -74.16 7.03 -8.90
N TYR A 122 -73.36 6.05 -8.46
CA TYR A 122 -72.62 6.08 -7.19
C TYR A 122 -71.19 6.62 -7.33
N VAL A 123 -70.70 6.84 -8.55
CA VAL A 123 -69.33 7.34 -8.77
C VAL A 123 -69.20 8.76 -8.21
N GLY A 124 -68.25 8.96 -7.31
CA GLY A 124 -68.02 10.22 -6.62
C GLY A 124 -68.75 10.39 -5.28
N ASP A 125 -69.63 9.46 -4.91
CA ASP A 125 -70.23 9.43 -3.57
C ASP A 125 -69.18 9.01 -2.52
N LEU A 126 -69.32 9.55 -1.30
CA LEU A 126 -68.46 9.21 -0.17
C LEU A 126 -68.65 7.74 0.21
N CYS A 127 -67.56 7.08 0.56
CA CYS A 127 -67.55 5.72 1.05
C CYS A 127 -66.87 5.62 2.43
N ASP A 128 -67.38 4.71 3.27
CA ASP A 128 -67.09 4.68 4.71
C ASP A 128 -65.84 3.85 5.11
N GLY A 129 -65.08 3.34 4.14
CA GLY A 129 -63.88 2.52 4.44
C GLY A 129 -62.96 2.38 3.24
N ASP A 130 -61.65 2.33 3.50
CA ASP A 130 -60.63 2.06 2.50
C ASP A 130 -60.74 0.63 1.92
N ASP A 131 -60.38 0.47 0.65
CA ASP A 131 -60.35 -0.82 -0.07
C ASP A 131 -61.70 -1.54 -0.17
N LEU A 132 -62.82 -0.82 0.00
CA LEU A 132 -64.13 -1.38 -0.24
C LEU A 132 -64.37 -1.58 -1.74
N VAL A 133 -64.91 -2.74 -2.11
CA VAL A 133 -65.31 -3.07 -3.48
C VAL A 133 -66.80 -3.30 -3.51
N MET A 134 -67.49 -2.61 -4.42
CA MET A 134 -68.92 -2.80 -4.67
C MET A 134 -69.11 -3.44 -6.03
N GLU A 135 -69.73 -4.61 -6.08
CA GLU A 135 -70.01 -5.34 -7.32
C GLU A 135 -71.51 -5.30 -7.64
N GLN A 136 -71.86 -4.85 -8.85
CA GLN A 136 -73.22 -4.99 -9.39
C GLN A 136 -73.17 -5.55 -10.82
N GLY A 137 -73.58 -6.81 -10.99
CA GLY A 137 -73.54 -7.48 -12.29
C GLY A 137 -72.10 -7.71 -12.78
N HIS A 138 -71.71 -7.07 -13.88
CA HIS A 138 -70.36 -7.17 -14.46
C HIS A 138 -69.47 -5.96 -14.16
N GLU A 139 -69.94 -5.00 -13.37
CA GLU A 139 -69.23 -3.77 -13.07
C GLU A 139 -68.83 -3.71 -11.59
N GLN A 140 -67.66 -3.12 -11.32
CA GLN A 140 -67.07 -3.00 -9.99
C GLN A 140 -66.65 -1.54 -9.74
N LEU A 141 -67.03 -1.01 -8.58
CA LEU A 141 -66.50 0.24 -8.05
C LEU A 141 -65.57 -0.04 -6.86
N TYR A 142 -64.58 0.82 -6.72
CA TYR A 142 -63.57 0.77 -5.67
C TYR A 142 -63.67 2.03 -4.84
N CYS A 143 -63.54 1.92 -3.52
CA CYS A 143 -63.48 3.06 -2.64
C CYS A 143 -62.02 3.52 -2.47
N ASP A 144 -61.65 4.60 -3.14
CA ASP A 144 -60.30 5.14 -3.14
C ASP A 144 -60.28 6.62 -2.72
N LYS A 145 -59.08 7.11 -2.39
CA LYS A 145 -58.89 8.53 -2.09
C LYS A 145 -58.86 9.36 -3.37
N ASP A 146 -59.69 10.39 -3.42
CA ASP A 146 -59.66 11.42 -4.44
C ASP A 146 -58.44 12.35 -4.27
N ALA A 147 -58.30 13.34 -5.17
CA ALA A 147 -57.22 14.33 -5.12
C ALA A 147 -57.20 15.19 -3.84
N ASN A 148 -58.31 15.24 -3.10
CA ASN A 148 -58.46 15.98 -1.84
C ASN A 148 -58.26 15.08 -0.60
N GLY A 149 -58.09 13.77 -0.80
CA GLY A 149 -57.93 12.78 0.25
C GLY A 149 -59.25 12.25 0.83
N ALA A 150 -60.39 12.56 0.21
CA ALA A 150 -61.70 12.00 0.58
C ALA A 150 -61.88 10.61 -0.06
N LEU A 151 -62.45 9.67 0.69
CA LEU A 151 -62.80 8.34 0.19
C LEU A 151 -64.07 8.44 -0.65
N VAL A 152 -63.97 8.15 -1.94
CA VAL A 152 -65.10 8.15 -2.88
C VAL A 152 -65.11 6.89 -3.73
N TRP A 153 -66.29 6.50 -4.19
CA TRP A 153 -66.41 5.40 -5.15
C TRP A 153 -65.88 5.83 -6.52
N VAL A 154 -64.93 5.07 -7.05
CA VAL A 154 -64.30 5.28 -8.36
C VAL A 154 -64.43 4.03 -9.22
N THR A 155 -64.30 4.20 -10.53
CA THR A 155 -64.33 3.08 -11.47
C THR A 155 -63.06 2.23 -11.39
N ALA A 156 -63.13 0.97 -11.84
CA ALA A 156 -61.96 0.08 -11.90
C ALA A 156 -60.75 0.69 -12.65
N ASN A 157 -61.00 1.45 -13.73
CA ASN A 157 -59.95 2.13 -14.50
C ASN A 157 -59.28 3.25 -13.69
N GLU A 158 -60.07 4.01 -12.93
CA GLU A 158 -59.54 5.07 -12.06
C GLU A 158 -58.75 4.49 -10.89
N HIS A 159 -59.22 3.41 -10.28
CA HIS A 159 -58.49 2.66 -9.25
C HIS A 159 -57.11 2.19 -9.77
N GLU A 160 -57.06 1.52 -10.93
CA GLU A 160 -55.79 1.06 -11.53
C GLU A 160 -54.84 2.23 -11.82
N LYS A 161 -55.39 3.36 -12.29
CA LYS A 161 -54.61 4.58 -12.55
C LYS A 161 -54.04 5.18 -11.27
N LEU A 162 -54.81 5.20 -10.18
CA LEU A 162 -54.36 5.67 -8.87
C LEU A 162 -53.25 4.77 -8.32
N LEU A 163 -53.41 3.44 -8.40
CA LEU A 163 -52.38 2.48 -7.99
C LEU A 163 -51.08 2.66 -8.79
N LEU A 164 -51.17 2.90 -10.10
CA LEU A 164 -50.00 3.14 -10.94
C LEU A 164 -49.31 4.47 -10.57
N ALA A 165 -50.09 5.51 -10.28
CA ALA A 165 -49.57 6.80 -9.84
C ALA A 165 -48.86 6.69 -8.48
N GLU A 166 -49.42 5.95 -7.53
CA GLU A 166 -48.78 5.69 -6.23
C GLU A 166 -47.49 4.89 -6.38
N LYS A 167 -47.51 3.80 -7.17
CA LYS A 167 -46.30 3.01 -7.46
C LYS A 167 -45.21 3.87 -8.10
N LYS A 168 -45.56 4.70 -9.08
CA LYS A 168 -44.63 5.63 -9.73
C LYS A 168 -44.06 6.63 -8.73
N ALA A 169 -44.89 7.23 -7.88
CA ALA A 169 -44.44 8.16 -6.84
C ALA A 169 -43.53 7.47 -5.82
N ALA A 170 -43.83 6.23 -5.42
CA ALA A 170 -43.02 5.43 -4.52
C ALA A 170 -41.66 5.09 -5.15
N ASP A 171 -41.62 4.73 -6.44
CA ASP A 171 -40.38 4.41 -7.13
C ASP A 171 -39.52 5.66 -7.41
N GLU A 172 -40.13 6.79 -7.76
CA GLU A 172 -39.45 8.09 -7.83
C GLU A 172 -38.87 8.51 -6.47
N ALA A 173 -39.62 8.29 -5.38
CA ALA A 173 -39.13 8.55 -4.02
C ALA A 173 -37.96 7.64 -3.64
N LYS A 174 -37.97 6.36 -4.04
CA LYS A 174 -36.85 5.44 -3.84
C LYS A 174 -35.61 5.88 -4.64
N VAL A 175 -35.79 6.26 -5.90
CA VAL A 175 -34.70 6.77 -6.75
C VAL A 175 -34.08 8.03 -6.15
N LYS A 176 -34.92 8.98 -5.69
CA LYS A 176 -34.45 10.20 -5.04
C LYS A 176 -33.67 9.92 -3.75
N LYS A 177 -34.18 9.02 -2.90
CA LYS A 177 -33.47 8.59 -1.68
C LYS A 177 -32.14 7.89 -1.99
N ALA A 178 -32.10 7.07 -3.04
CA ALA A 178 -30.86 6.42 -3.47
C ALA A 178 -29.83 7.43 -3.98
N ALA A 179 -30.26 8.41 -4.77
CA ALA A 179 -29.40 9.49 -5.26
C ALA A 179 -28.86 10.37 -4.11
N GLU A 180 -29.69 10.70 -3.12
CA GLU A 180 -29.26 11.45 -1.93
C GLU A 180 -28.25 10.64 -1.08
N ALA A 181 -28.44 9.33 -0.94
CA ALA A 181 -27.51 8.46 -0.24
C ALA A 181 -26.15 8.36 -0.95
N GLU A 182 -26.14 8.22 -2.28
CA GLU A 182 -24.91 8.19 -3.07
C GLU A 182 -24.20 9.56 -3.06
N ALA A 183 -24.94 10.66 -3.13
CA ALA A 183 -24.38 12.01 -2.99
C ALA A 183 -23.72 12.22 -1.62
N LYS A 184 -24.36 11.73 -0.54
CA LYS A 184 -23.78 11.79 0.82
C LYS A 184 -22.50 10.97 0.93
N LYS A 185 -22.48 9.73 0.42
CA LYS A 185 -21.28 8.89 0.39
C LYS A 185 -20.15 9.55 -0.41
N ALA A 186 -20.46 10.15 -1.55
CA ALA A 186 -19.48 10.86 -2.37
C ALA A 186 -18.89 12.08 -1.63
N ALA A 187 -19.72 12.83 -0.89
CA ALA A 187 -19.27 13.96 -0.08
C ALA A 187 -18.36 13.52 1.08
N GLU A 188 -18.72 12.44 1.79
CA GLU A 188 -17.89 11.85 2.86
C GLU A 188 -16.56 11.33 2.33
N ALA A 189 -16.56 10.62 1.19
CA ALA A 189 -15.34 10.15 0.53
C ALA A 189 -14.43 11.31 0.10
N LYS A 190 -15.01 12.41 -0.43
CA LYS A 190 -14.24 13.61 -0.79
C LYS A 190 -13.60 14.25 0.44
N LYS A 191 -14.34 14.38 1.54
CA LYS A 191 -13.81 14.93 2.80
C LYS A 191 -12.67 14.07 3.35
N ALA A 192 -12.83 12.75 3.33
CA ALA A 192 -11.78 11.82 3.76
C ALA A 192 -10.52 11.88 2.86
N ALA A 193 -10.70 12.05 1.55
CA ALA A 193 -9.58 12.20 0.61
C ALA A 193 -8.82 13.52 0.84
N GLU A 194 -9.52 14.62 1.13
CA GLU A 194 -8.92 15.92 1.44
C GLU A 194 -8.12 15.88 2.75
N GLU A 195 -8.68 15.29 3.81
CA GLU A 195 -7.97 15.11 5.08
C GLU A 195 -6.71 14.25 4.92
N LYS A 196 -6.80 13.14 4.16
CA LYS A 196 -5.64 12.29 3.87
C LYS A 196 -4.56 13.05 3.09
N ALA A 197 -4.95 13.88 2.12
CA ALA A 197 -4.01 14.70 1.36
C ALA A 197 -3.32 15.75 2.24
N GLU A 198 -4.03 16.35 3.20
CA GLU A 198 -3.45 17.27 4.17
C GLU A 198 -2.46 16.58 5.12
N GLN A 199 -2.82 15.39 5.63
CA GLN A 199 -1.94 14.58 6.47
C GLN A 199 -0.65 14.17 5.72
N GLU A 200 -0.75 13.80 4.46
CA GLU A 200 0.41 13.45 3.63
C GLU A 200 1.32 14.67 3.38
N LYS A 201 0.74 15.84 3.08
CA LYS A 201 1.50 17.10 2.97
C LYS A 201 2.20 17.45 4.29
N ALA A 202 1.51 17.32 5.43
CA ALA A 202 2.10 17.56 6.74
C ALA A 202 3.24 16.58 7.06
N ALA A 203 3.08 15.30 6.73
CA ALA A 203 4.11 14.28 6.89
C ALA A 203 5.34 14.57 6.01
N LEU A 204 5.13 14.99 4.76
CA LEU A 204 6.22 15.37 3.85
C LEU A 204 6.99 16.59 4.35
N GLU A 205 6.29 17.63 4.83
CA GLU A 205 6.92 18.82 5.40
C GLU A 205 7.72 18.49 6.68
N LYS A 206 7.17 17.62 7.55
CA LYS A 206 7.91 17.14 8.71
C LYS A 206 9.18 16.38 8.31
N ALA A 207 9.08 15.47 7.33
CA ALA A 207 10.23 14.72 6.83
C ALA A 207 11.30 15.64 6.19
N LYS A 208 10.90 16.69 5.47
CA LYS A 208 11.83 17.70 4.92
C LYS A 208 12.54 18.45 6.04
N LYS A 209 11.83 18.88 7.09
CA LYS A 209 12.41 19.58 8.25
C LYS A 209 13.41 18.70 9.00
N GLU A 210 13.09 17.43 9.23
CA GLU A 210 13.99 16.47 9.86
C GLU A 210 15.25 16.23 9.01
N LYS A 211 15.11 16.09 7.68
CA LYS A 211 16.24 15.94 6.76
C LYS A 211 17.12 17.18 6.73
N ALA A 212 16.53 18.38 6.77
CA ALA A 212 17.26 19.64 6.83
C ALA A 212 18.03 19.79 8.16
N ALA A 213 17.41 19.43 9.28
CA ALA A 213 18.06 19.42 10.59
C ALA A 213 19.24 18.43 10.64
N ALA A 214 19.06 17.22 10.10
CA ALA A 214 20.12 16.22 10.00
C ALA A 214 21.29 16.68 9.11
N ALA A 215 20.99 17.34 7.98
CA ALA A 215 22.02 17.91 7.11
C ALA A 215 22.81 19.04 7.81
N LYS A 216 22.12 19.92 8.54
CA LYS A 216 22.78 20.99 9.32
C LYS A 216 23.68 20.41 10.41
N ALA A 217 23.21 19.42 11.17
CA ALA A 217 24.01 18.74 12.19
C ALA A 217 25.25 18.04 11.60
N ALA A 218 25.12 17.42 10.42
CA ALA A 218 26.25 16.81 9.71
C ALA A 218 27.28 17.85 9.25
N GLN A 219 26.83 19.01 8.76
CA GLN A 219 27.72 20.11 8.36
C GLN A 219 28.46 20.71 9.56
N GLU A 220 27.78 20.92 10.69
CA GLU A 220 28.40 21.41 11.92
C GLU A 220 29.44 20.43 12.46
N LYS A 221 29.15 19.13 12.44
CA LYS A 221 30.12 18.11 12.83
C LYS A 221 31.35 18.10 11.91
N ALA A 222 31.15 18.18 10.59
CA ALA A 222 32.25 18.24 9.63
C ALA A 222 33.09 19.52 9.77
N ALA A 223 32.46 20.65 10.10
CA ALA A 223 33.16 21.91 10.37
C ALA A 223 33.99 21.82 11.67
N ALA A 224 33.45 21.21 12.73
CA ALA A 224 34.17 20.98 13.98
C ALA A 224 35.39 20.06 13.80
N GLU A 225 35.25 18.98 13.02
CA GLU A 225 36.36 18.08 12.69
C GLU A 225 37.47 18.79 11.90
N LYS A 226 37.10 19.60 10.89
CA LYS A 226 38.07 20.42 10.13
C LYS A 226 38.78 21.44 11.02
N ALA A 227 38.06 22.11 11.92
CA ALA A 227 38.65 23.06 12.86
C ALA A 227 39.61 22.38 13.84
N ALA A 228 39.28 21.19 14.33
CA ALA A 228 40.16 20.40 15.19
C ALA A 228 41.45 19.96 14.45
N ALA A 229 41.33 19.53 13.19
CA ALA A 229 42.48 19.17 12.36
C ALA A 229 43.43 20.36 12.11
N GLN A 230 42.88 21.54 11.82
CA GLN A 230 43.67 22.76 11.64
C GLN A 230 44.41 23.18 12.93
N LYS A 231 43.75 23.10 14.09
CA LYS A 231 44.40 23.36 15.38
C LYS A 231 45.57 22.41 15.63
N LYS A 232 45.38 21.11 15.37
CA LYS A 232 46.43 20.10 15.52
C LYS A 232 47.61 20.35 14.58
N ALA A 233 47.35 20.68 13.31
CA ALA A 233 48.39 21.01 12.33
C ALA A 233 49.21 22.25 12.74
N LYS A 234 48.55 23.29 13.28
CA LYS A 234 49.24 24.51 13.75
C LYS A 234 50.13 24.21 14.95
N GLN A 235 49.67 23.40 15.91
CA GLN A 235 50.47 22.96 17.05
C GLN A 235 51.69 22.13 16.63
N GLU A 236 51.55 21.27 15.64
CA GLU A 236 52.66 20.47 15.13
C GLU A 236 53.70 21.32 14.38
N ALA A 237 53.25 22.31 13.60
CA ALA A 237 54.14 23.28 12.93
C ALA A 237 54.90 24.14 13.95
N GLU A 238 54.26 24.59 15.02
CA GLU A 238 54.89 25.37 16.09
C GLU A 238 55.91 24.53 16.88
N LYS A 239 55.57 23.26 17.19
CA LYS A 239 56.50 22.32 17.82
C LYS A 239 57.73 22.02 16.95
N LYS A 240 57.58 21.97 15.62
CA LYS A 240 58.72 21.87 14.69
C LYS A 240 59.56 23.15 14.66
N LYS A 241 58.96 24.34 14.78
CA LYS A 241 59.67 25.63 14.76
C LYS A 241 60.56 25.85 16.00
N VAL A 242 60.16 25.33 17.18
CA VAL A 242 60.98 25.36 18.41
C VAL A 242 62.14 24.35 18.37
N ARG A 243 62.11 23.37 17.46
CA ARG A 243 63.11 22.30 17.34
C ARG A 243 64.27 22.61 16.37
N LYS A 244 64.44 23.87 15.95
CA LYS A 244 65.66 24.31 15.24
C LYS A 244 66.80 24.36 16.27
N PRO A 245 67.86 23.52 16.16
CA PRO A 245 68.95 23.58 17.11
C PRO A 245 69.72 24.89 16.90
N ALA A 246 69.67 25.79 17.87
CA ALA A 246 70.74 26.76 18.06
C ALA A 246 71.91 26.01 18.70
N SER A 247 72.78 25.44 17.86
CA SER A 247 74.10 25.02 18.28
C SER A 247 75.05 25.14 17.11
N THR A 248 75.79 26.25 17.08
CA THR A 248 77.10 26.34 16.46
C THR A 248 78.13 25.73 17.43
N PRO A 249 78.84 24.65 17.09
CA PRO A 249 80.13 24.37 17.69
C PRO A 249 81.25 24.65 16.69
N LYS A 250 82.10 25.59 17.12
CA LYS A 250 83.53 25.76 16.87
C LYS A 250 84.28 24.53 16.27
N PRO A 251 85.24 24.72 15.35
CA PRO A 251 85.96 23.61 14.70
C PRO A 251 86.95 22.84 15.59
N ALA A 252 87.11 21.56 15.23
CA ALA A 252 88.24 20.63 15.42
C ALA A 252 88.40 19.81 16.73
N ALA A 253 88.18 18.49 16.62
CA ALA A 253 89.04 17.40 17.13
C ALA A 253 88.60 16.04 16.51
N PRO A 254 89.51 15.07 16.27
CA PRO A 254 89.25 13.93 15.38
C PRO A 254 88.42 12.80 16.03
N LYS A 255 87.79 12.05 15.12
CA LYS A 255 86.81 10.96 15.30
C LYS A 255 87.39 9.71 16.00
N PRO A 256 86.76 9.16 17.06
CA PRO A 256 87.03 7.79 17.49
C PRO A 256 86.37 6.77 16.56
N ALA A 257 87.11 5.70 16.27
CA ALA A 257 86.77 4.59 15.39
C ALA A 257 85.53 3.78 15.85
N PRO A 258 84.88 3.02 14.95
CA PRO A 258 83.72 2.19 15.31
C PRO A 258 84.11 1.10 16.32
N ASN A 259 83.35 1.01 17.42
CA ASN A 259 83.44 -0.06 18.40
C ASN A 259 83.02 -1.38 17.74
N THR A 260 83.99 -2.12 17.20
CA THR A 260 83.81 -3.53 16.89
C THR A 260 83.64 -4.27 18.21
N SER A 261 82.53 -4.98 18.35
CA SER A 261 82.23 -5.82 19.52
C SER A 261 83.34 -6.86 19.72
N ARG A 262 84.37 -6.54 20.53
CA ARG A 262 85.27 -7.59 21.04
C ARG A 262 84.42 -8.51 21.89
N TYR A 263 84.61 -9.81 21.76
CA TYR A 263 83.96 -10.83 22.59
C TYR A 263 85.09 -11.68 23.17
N PHE A 264 85.19 -11.78 24.50
CA PHE A 264 86.22 -12.57 25.16
C PHE A 264 85.69 -13.97 25.47
N LYS A 265 86.45 -15.00 25.14
CA LYS A 265 86.07 -16.39 25.44
C LYS A 265 86.18 -16.71 26.93
N ASN A 266 87.15 -16.11 27.62
CA ASN A 266 87.38 -16.28 29.05
C ASN A 266 88.15 -15.08 29.65
N CYS A 267 88.27 -15.06 30.98
CA CYS A 267 88.94 -13.98 31.68
C CYS A 267 90.46 -13.90 31.47
N THR A 268 91.10 -15.00 31.10
CA THR A 268 92.52 -15.00 30.73
C THR A 268 92.73 -14.17 29.46
N GLU A 269 91.85 -14.32 28.47
CA GLU A 269 91.88 -13.54 27.23
C GLU A 269 91.62 -12.05 27.49
N ALA A 270 90.64 -11.72 28.34
CA ALA A 270 90.33 -10.34 28.72
C ALA A 270 91.50 -9.67 29.45
N ARG A 271 92.17 -10.38 30.38
CA ARG A 271 93.35 -9.86 31.09
C ARG A 271 94.56 -9.71 30.17
N ASN A 272 94.83 -10.69 29.31
CA ASN A 272 95.93 -10.61 28.34
C ASN A 272 95.73 -9.47 27.34
N ALA A 273 94.47 -9.14 27.03
CA ALA A 273 94.11 -7.99 26.19
C ALA A 273 94.13 -6.65 26.96
N GLY A 274 94.41 -6.65 28.27
CA GLY A 274 94.39 -5.46 29.11
C GLY A 274 92.98 -4.86 29.31
N ALA A 275 91.93 -5.67 29.12
CA ALA A 275 90.54 -5.23 29.13
C ALA A 275 89.79 -5.59 30.42
N ALA A 276 90.44 -6.26 31.39
CA ALA A 276 89.83 -6.57 32.68
C ALA A 276 90.08 -5.44 33.71
N PRO A 277 89.12 -5.11 34.58
CA PRO A 277 87.76 -5.69 34.70
C PRO A 277 86.84 -5.24 33.55
N VAL A 278 85.95 -6.12 33.09
CA VAL A 278 84.98 -5.86 32.01
C VAL A 278 83.60 -5.59 32.60
N TYR A 279 83.03 -4.41 32.40
CA TYR A 279 81.76 -4.02 33.02
C TYR A 279 80.53 -4.38 32.18
N ARG A 280 79.40 -4.66 32.87
CA ARG A 280 78.11 -4.89 32.20
C ARG A 280 77.72 -3.71 31.31
N GLY A 281 77.55 -3.98 30.02
CA GLY A 281 77.23 -2.97 29.00
C GLY A 281 78.42 -2.53 28.15
N GLU A 282 79.64 -2.90 28.54
CA GLU A 282 80.83 -2.70 27.70
C GLU A 282 80.90 -3.75 26.56
N PRO A 283 81.44 -3.37 25.40
CA PRO A 283 81.69 -4.31 24.32
C PRO A 283 82.72 -5.35 24.76
N GLY A 284 82.25 -6.58 24.98
CA GLY A 284 83.06 -7.71 25.47
C GLY A 284 82.59 -8.32 26.76
N TYR A 285 81.63 -7.70 27.45
CA TYR A 285 80.96 -8.35 28.57
C TYR A 285 80.13 -9.54 28.08
N GLY A 286 80.35 -10.68 28.69
CA GLY A 286 79.49 -11.85 28.60
C GLY A 286 79.22 -12.38 29.99
N LYS A 287 78.01 -12.90 30.23
CA LYS A 287 77.60 -13.46 31.54
C LYS A 287 78.53 -14.60 32.01
N HIS A 288 79.29 -15.22 31.10
CA HIS A 288 80.28 -16.25 31.43
C HIS A 288 81.59 -15.72 32.03
N LEU A 289 81.83 -14.41 31.97
CA LEU A 289 83.01 -13.74 32.53
C LEU A 289 82.80 -13.27 33.98
N ASP A 290 81.55 -13.23 34.42
CA ASP A 290 81.06 -12.69 35.68
C ASP A 290 80.53 -13.87 36.50
N ARG A 291 81.38 -14.41 37.38
CA ARG A 291 81.12 -15.70 38.05
C ARG A 291 80.08 -15.57 39.17
N ASP A 292 80.05 -14.43 39.83
CA ASP A 292 79.15 -14.12 40.95
C ASP A 292 77.93 -13.28 40.52
N GLY A 293 77.98 -12.65 39.34
CA GLY A 293 76.85 -12.00 38.68
C GLY A 293 76.65 -10.54 39.05
N ASP A 294 77.64 -9.90 39.67
CA ASP A 294 77.56 -8.56 40.22
C ASP A 294 77.64 -7.44 39.15
N GLY A 295 78.00 -7.80 37.91
CA GLY A 295 78.15 -6.88 36.79
C GLY A 295 79.60 -6.50 36.48
N VAL A 296 80.58 -7.06 37.17
CA VAL A 296 82.02 -6.88 36.97
C VAL A 296 82.65 -8.20 36.54
N GLY A 297 82.92 -8.34 35.24
CA GLY A 297 83.58 -9.52 34.70
C GLY A 297 85.08 -9.51 34.96
N CYS A 298 85.63 -10.69 35.28
CA CYS A 298 87.06 -10.96 35.35
C CYS A 298 87.86 -10.25 36.46
N GLU A 299 87.22 -10.01 37.61
CA GLU A 299 87.90 -9.80 38.90
C GLU A 299 88.93 -10.90 39.23
#